data_AF-A0A0W8FHV4-F1
#
_entry.id   AF-A0A0W8FHV4-F1
#
_cell.length_a   1.000
_cell.length_b   1.000
_cell.length_c   1.000
_cell.angle_alpha   90.00
_cell.angle_beta   90.00
_cell.angle_gamma   90.00
#
_symmetry.space_group_name_H-M   'P 1'
#
loop_
_entity.id
_entity.type
_entity.pdbx_description
1 polymer ?
#
loop_
_entity_poly.entity_id
_entity_poly.type
_entity_poly.pdbx_seq_one_letter_code
_entity_poly.pdbx_strand_id
1 'polypeptide(L)'
;MRDDMGNTAYISIISGNEEPLPVFASIVRSLEHLEEFPFLVEPIYREAVQLNEVQTDRLRFGLIRLQLYADIHRYDDMETAQKMKYVAQVLERVIFGGLLLEGEEPVEKCSCGY
;
A
#
# COMPACT_ATOMS: atom_id res chain seq x y z
N MET A 1 1.64 16.78 -21.01
CA MET A 1 2.97 16.81 -20.39
C MET A 1 2.84 17.40 -18.99
N ARG A 2 2.18 16.70 -18.07
CA ARG A 2 2.10 17.12 -16.67
C ARG A 2 2.06 15.96 -15.67
N ASP A 3 2.51 14.78 -16.09
CA ASP A 3 2.24 13.52 -15.38
C ASP A 3 3.53 12.84 -14.87
N ASP A 4 4.71 13.22 -15.37
CA ASP A 4 5.99 12.56 -14.98
C ASP A 4 6.51 12.93 -13.57
N MET A 5 6.02 14.02 -12.98
CA MET A 5 6.48 14.50 -11.66
C MET A 5 5.82 13.76 -10.49
N GLY A 6 4.61 13.22 -10.68
CA GLY A 6 3.90 12.42 -9.67
C GLY A 6 4.52 11.04 -9.47
N ASN A 7 4.83 10.37 -10.58
CA ASN A 7 5.41 9.03 -10.59
C ASN A 7 6.72 8.95 -9.80
N THR A 8 7.60 9.94 -9.97
CA THR A 8 8.90 10.00 -9.28
C THR A 8 8.76 10.26 -7.77
N ALA A 9 7.72 11.00 -7.35
CA ALA A 9 7.46 11.25 -5.94
C ALA A 9 6.95 9.98 -5.25
N TYR A 10 5.96 9.29 -5.81
CA TYR A 10 5.41 8.09 -5.19
C TYR A 10 6.41 6.92 -5.17
N ILE A 11 7.18 6.73 -6.24
CA ILE A 11 8.17 5.65 -6.30
C ILE A 11 9.28 5.84 -5.25
N SER A 12 9.68 7.08 -4.97
CA SER A 12 10.68 7.36 -3.93
C SER A 12 10.14 7.12 -2.52
N ILE A 13 8.87 7.46 -2.26
CA ILE A 13 8.22 7.21 -0.96
C ILE A 13 8.10 5.71 -0.68
N ILE A 14 7.58 4.94 -1.64
CA ILE A 14 7.35 3.50 -1.47
C ILE A 14 8.67 2.72 -1.39
N SER A 15 9.67 3.08 -2.21
CA SER A 15 10.97 2.41 -2.23
C SER A 15 11.86 2.82 -1.05
N GLY A 16 11.70 4.04 -0.52
CA GLY A 16 12.58 4.59 0.50
C GLY A 16 14.02 4.73 -0.03
N ASN A 17 14.98 4.17 0.71
CA ASN A 17 16.40 4.17 0.33
C ASN A 17 16.83 2.89 -0.42
N GLU A 18 15.89 2.02 -0.73
CA GLU A 18 16.14 0.73 -1.38
C GLU A 18 15.82 0.80 -2.88
N GLU A 19 16.28 -0.19 -3.64
CA GLU A 19 15.91 -0.29 -5.06
C GLU A 19 14.39 -0.46 -5.25
N PRO A 20 13.79 0.13 -6.29
CA PRO A 20 12.37 -0.07 -6.56
C PRO A 20 12.09 -1.52 -6.99
N LEU A 21 11.07 -2.13 -6.40
CA LEU A 21 10.56 -3.42 -6.86
C LEU A 21 9.66 -3.23 -8.09
N PRO A 22 9.61 -4.20 -9.02
CA PRO A 22 8.73 -4.12 -10.20
C PRO A 22 7.26 -3.84 -9.84
N VAL A 23 6.77 -4.49 -8.77
CA VAL A 23 5.39 -4.33 -8.27
C VAL A 23 5.05 -2.90 -7.87
N PHE A 24 6.06 -2.08 -7.53
CA PHE A 24 5.82 -0.68 -7.14
C PHE A 24 5.29 0.16 -8.29
N ALA A 25 5.64 -0.16 -9.55
CA ALA A 25 5.10 0.56 -10.70
C ALA A 25 3.57 0.39 -10.79
N SER A 26 3.07 -0.83 -10.57
CA SER A 26 1.63 -1.14 -10.56
C SER A 26 0.90 -0.45 -9.39
N ILE A 27 1.57 -0.31 -8.25
CA ILE A 27 1.04 0.43 -7.08
C ILE A 27 0.99 1.92 -7.36
N VAL A 28 2.06 2.52 -7.91
CA VAL A 28 2.10 3.94 -8.27
C VAL A 28 1.00 4.27 -9.29
N ARG A 29 0.80 3.42 -10.29
CA ARG A 29 -0.31 3.55 -11.24
C ARG A 29 -1.68 3.58 -10.55
N SER A 30 -1.86 2.77 -9.51
CA SER A 30 -3.09 2.75 -8.71
C SER A 30 -3.30 4.03 -7.89
N LEU A 31 -2.21 4.71 -7.49
CA LEU A 31 -2.25 5.99 -6.80
C LEU A 31 -2.59 7.15 -7.74
N GLU A 32 -2.10 7.09 -8.98
CA GLU A 32 -2.38 8.10 -10.01
C GLU A 32 -3.80 7.96 -10.58
N HIS A 33 -4.26 6.71 -10.77
CA HIS A 33 -5.55 6.38 -11.36
C HIS A 33 -6.35 5.47 -10.44
N LEU A 34 -7.01 6.06 -9.45
CA LEU A 34 -7.78 5.31 -8.46
C LEU A 34 -8.94 4.50 -9.09
N GLU A 35 -9.51 5.00 -10.19
CA GLU A 35 -10.53 4.32 -10.98
C GLU A 35 -10.04 3.00 -11.58
N GLU A 36 -8.73 2.86 -11.81
CA GLU A 36 -8.11 1.64 -12.31
C GLU A 36 -7.79 0.65 -11.17
N PHE A 37 -7.69 1.12 -9.93
CA PHE A 37 -7.27 0.31 -8.78
C PHE A 37 -8.02 -1.03 -8.64
N PRO A 38 -9.37 -1.10 -8.74
CA PRO A 38 -10.09 -2.38 -8.63
C PRO A 38 -9.63 -3.43 -9.65
N PHE A 39 -9.19 -3.00 -10.83
CA PHE A 39 -8.68 -3.90 -11.88
C PHE A 39 -7.20 -4.23 -11.71
N LEU A 40 -6.45 -3.41 -10.97
CA LEU A 40 -5.02 -3.59 -10.69
C LEU A 40 -4.75 -4.43 -9.43
N VAL A 41 -5.73 -4.59 -8.52
CA VAL A 41 -5.56 -5.38 -7.28
C VAL A 41 -5.10 -6.81 -7.56
N GLU A 42 -5.77 -7.53 -8.46
CA GLU A 42 -5.41 -8.93 -8.77
C GLU A 42 -4.02 -9.03 -9.44
N PRO A 43 -3.69 -8.24 -10.48
CA PRO A 43 -2.33 -8.18 -11.03
C PRO A 43 -1.26 -7.91 -9.98
N ILE A 44 -1.45 -6.90 -9.12
CA ILE A 44 -0.50 -6.56 -8.06
C ILE A 44 -0.33 -7.72 -7.09
N TYR A 45 -1.42 -8.39 -6.68
CA TYR A 45 -1.35 -9.57 -5.83
C TYR A 45 -0.56 -10.70 -6.50
N ARG A 46 -0.83 -11.00 -7.77
CA ARG A 46 -0.11 -12.05 -8.51
C ARG A 46 1.39 -11.73 -8.60
N GLU A 47 1.76 -10.48 -8.85
CA GLU A 47 3.14 -10.02 -8.83
C GLU A 47 3.77 -10.17 -7.43
N ALA A 48 3.06 -9.76 -6.38
CA ALA A 48 3.53 -9.84 -5.00
C ALA A 48 3.81 -11.29 -4.56
N VAL A 49 2.99 -12.26 -4.97
CA VAL A 49 3.18 -13.68 -4.64
C VAL A 49 4.42 -14.28 -5.32
N GLN A 50 4.93 -13.68 -6.40
CA GLN A 50 6.18 -14.12 -7.05
C GLN A 50 7.45 -13.59 -6.38
N LEU A 51 7.31 -12.68 -5.41
CA LEU A 51 8.44 -12.09 -4.71
C LEU A 51 9.07 -13.09 -3.72
N ASN A 52 10.39 -13.00 -3.55
CA ASN A 52 11.05 -13.72 -2.46
C ASN A 52 10.77 -13.06 -1.10
N GLU A 53 11.12 -13.73 0.00
CA GLU A 53 10.86 -13.26 1.37
C GLU A 53 11.36 -11.83 1.62
N VAL A 54 12.61 -11.52 1.22
CA VAL A 54 13.21 -10.19 1.40
C VAL A 54 12.46 -9.11 0.60
N GLN A 55 12.04 -9.44 -0.62
CA GLN A 55 11.26 -8.54 -1.46
C GLN A 55 9.84 -8.34 -0.93
N THR A 56 9.23 -9.39 -0.39
CA THR A 56 7.91 -9.37 0.24
C THR A 56 7.90 -8.48 1.47
N ASP A 57 8.92 -8.56 2.33
CA ASP A 57 9.07 -7.66 3.48
C ASP A 57 9.26 -6.20 3.02
N ARG A 58 10.09 -5.98 1.99
CA ARG A 58 10.27 -4.65 1.40
C ARG A 58 8.98 -4.08 0.84
N LEU A 59 8.15 -4.91 0.21
CA LEU A 59 6.83 -4.53 -0.26
C LEU A 59 5.93 -4.11 0.91
N ARG A 60 5.90 -4.90 2.00
CA ARG A 60 5.11 -4.57 3.19
C ARG A 60 5.52 -3.23 3.79
N PHE A 61 6.83 -3.00 3.96
CA PHE A 61 7.34 -1.73 4.46
C PHE A 61 7.10 -0.57 3.50
N GLY A 62 7.08 -0.81 2.19
CA GLY A 62 6.68 0.20 1.20
C GLY A 62 5.23 0.66 1.39
N LEU A 63 4.31 -0.29 1.59
CA LEU A 63 2.90 0.03 1.87
C LEU A 63 2.75 0.80 3.20
N ILE A 64 3.52 0.43 4.23
CA ILE A 64 3.56 1.16 5.50
C ILE A 64 4.05 2.60 5.30
N ARG A 65 5.10 2.82 4.50
CA ARG A 65 5.60 4.17 4.20
C ARG A 65 4.55 5.02 3.50
N LEU A 66 3.76 4.46 2.59
CA LEU A 66 2.65 5.18 1.97
C LEU A 66 1.58 5.59 2.98
N GLN A 67 1.23 4.71 3.92
CA GLN A 67 0.30 5.03 5.00
C GLN A 67 0.85 6.15 5.90
N LEU A 68 2.12 6.08 6.31
CA LEU A 68 2.76 7.11 7.12
C LEU A 68 2.85 8.45 6.38
N TYR A 69 3.21 8.42 5.10
CA TYR A 69 3.28 9.62 4.27
C TYR A 69 1.91 10.31 4.18
N ALA A 70 0.86 9.52 3.94
CA ALA A 70 -0.52 10.00 3.93
C ALA A 70 -0.93 10.62 5.27
N ASP A 71 -0.57 10.01 6.40
CA ASP A 71 -0.89 10.54 7.72
C ASP A 71 -0.14 11.85 8.02
N ILE A 72 1.12 11.99 7.58
CA ILE A 72 1.91 13.22 7.73
C ILE A 72 1.32 14.37 6.91
N HIS A 73 0.92 14.11 5.65
CA HIS A 73 0.43 15.13 4.70
C HIS A 73 -1.10 15.27 4.71
N ARG A 74 -1.78 14.66 5.69
CA ARG A 74 -3.24 14.61 5.76
C ARG A 74 -3.92 15.98 5.68
N TYR A 75 -3.29 17.01 6.22
CA TYR A 75 -3.84 18.36 6.25
C TYR A 75 -3.43 19.22 5.04
N ASP A 76 -2.41 18.81 4.29
CA ASP A 76 -1.91 19.54 3.12
C ASP A 76 -2.77 19.21 1.90
N ASP A 77 -3.05 17.92 1.70
CA ASP A 77 -3.96 17.43 0.67
C ASP A 77 -4.72 16.21 1.19
N MET A 78 -5.88 16.48 1.78
CA MET A 78 -6.73 15.46 2.37
C MET A 78 -7.20 14.42 1.34
N GLU A 79 -7.49 14.86 0.11
CA GLU A 79 -7.99 13.96 -0.93
C GLU A 79 -6.90 12.98 -1.35
N THR A 80 -5.71 13.49 -1.68
CA THR A 80 -4.56 12.66 -2.08
C THR A 80 -4.10 11.77 -0.93
N ALA A 81 -4.00 12.30 0.29
CA ALA A 81 -3.63 11.52 1.47
C ALA A 81 -4.61 10.36 1.72
N GLN A 82 -5.93 10.61 1.65
CA GLN A 82 -6.93 9.57 1.85
C GLN A 82 -6.85 8.48 0.78
N LYS A 83 -6.62 8.86 -0.49
CA LYS A 83 -6.44 7.91 -1.60
C LYS A 83 -5.22 7.03 -1.38
N MET A 84 -4.08 7.63 -1.03
CA MET A 84 -2.83 6.90 -0.74
C MET A 84 -3.03 5.90 0.40
N LYS A 85 -3.67 6.35 1.49
CA LYS A 85 -3.95 5.49 2.64
C LYS A 85 -4.86 4.32 2.28
N TYR A 86 -5.94 4.58 1.54
CA TYR A 86 -6.87 3.54 1.10
C TYR A 86 -6.19 2.46 0.25
N VAL A 87 -5.47 2.86 -0.80
CA VAL A 87 -4.77 1.92 -1.70
C VAL A 87 -3.77 1.07 -0.91
N ALA A 88 -2.96 1.71 -0.05
CA ALA A 88 -1.95 1.02 0.74
C ALA A 88 -2.57 0.00 1.72
N GLN A 89 -3.66 0.37 2.40
CA GLN A 89 -4.35 -0.51 3.35
C GLN A 89 -5.03 -1.70 2.66
N VAL A 90 -5.69 -1.46 1.52
CA VAL A 90 -6.34 -2.55 0.77
C VAL A 90 -5.31 -3.54 0.27
N LEU A 91 -4.22 -3.06 -0.33
CA LEU A 91 -3.14 -3.94 -0.79
C LEU A 91 -2.47 -4.70 0.35
N GLU A 92 -2.25 -4.05 1.50
CA GLU A 92 -1.66 -4.71 2.65
C GLU A 92 -2.57 -5.84 3.16
N ARG A 93 -3.89 -5.60 3.26
CA ARG A 93 -4.87 -6.64 3.64
C ARG A 93 -4.93 -7.78 2.63
N VAL A 94 -4.92 -7.49 1.34
CA VAL A 94 -5.01 -8.50 0.29
C VAL A 94 -3.76 -9.38 0.23
N ILE A 95 -2.57 -8.80 0.40
CA ILE A 95 -1.28 -9.50 0.25
C ILE A 95 -0.85 -10.18 1.55
N PHE A 96 -1.03 -9.50 2.69
CA PHE A 96 -0.50 -9.94 3.99
C PHE A 96 -1.58 -10.39 4.99
N GLY A 97 -2.86 -10.26 4.64
CA GLY A 97 -3.99 -10.71 5.48
C GLY A 97 -4.32 -9.78 6.66
N GLY A 98 -3.60 -8.68 6.84
CA GLY A 98 -3.81 -7.76 7.96
C GLY A 98 -3.02 -6.47 7.83
N LEU A 99 -3.35 -5.47 8.64
CA LEU A 99 -2.67 -4.18 8.67
C LEU A 99 -1.66 -4.16 9.82
N LEU A 100 -0.41 -3.82 9.53
CA LEU A 100 0.63 -3.74 10.56
C LEU A 100 0.43 -2.53 11.48
N LEU A 101 -0.07 -1.40 10.95
CA LEU A 101 -0.24 -0.16 11.71
C LEU A 101 -1.54 -0.09 12.50
N GLU A 102 -2.63 -0.71 12.04
CA GLU A 102 -3.94 -0.61 12.72
C GLU A 102 -4.13 -1.65 13.84
N GLY A 103 -3.22 -2.62 13.98
CA GLY A 103 -3.34 -3.70 14.97
C GLY A 103 -4.50 -4.65 14.64
N GLU A 104 -4.37 -5.92 15.02
CA GLU A 104 -5.52 -6.82 14.97
C GLU A 104 -6.61 -6.27 15.91
N GLU A 105 -7.82 -5.99 15.40
CA GLU A 105 -8.97 -5.85 16.28
C GLU A 105 -9.02 -7.10 17.16
N PRO A 106 -9.09 -6.97 18.49
CA PRO A 106 -9.11 -8.14 19.36
C PRO A 106 -10.29 -8.99 18.94
N VAL A 107 -10.01 -10.18 18.41
CA VAL A 107 -11.02 -11.19 18.16
C VAL A 107 -11.67 -11.46 19.51
N GLU A 108 -12.85 -10.89 19.75
CA GLU A 108 -13.66 -11.24 20.89
C GLU A 108 -13.90 -12.74 20.82
N LYS A 109 -13.12 -13.50 21.60
CA LYS A 109 -13.38 -14.91 21.80
C LYS A 109 -14.76 -14.98 22.44
N CYS A 110 -15.77 -15.33 21.65
CA CYS A 110 -17.06 -15.76 22.15
C CYS A 110 -16.82 -16.89 23.16
N SER A 111 -16.78 -16.55 24.44
CA SER A 111 -16.80 -17.52 25.52
C SER A 111 -18.19 -18.15 25.53
N CYS A 112 -18.32 -19.30 24.86
CA CYS A 112 -19.42 -20.22 25.10
C CYS A 112 -19.34 -20.61 26.59
N GLY A 113 -20.30 -20.09 27.37
CA GLY A 113 -20.44 -20.40 28.79
C GLY A 113 -20.67 -21.89 29.02
N TYR A 114 -20.08 -22.38 30.11
CA TYR A 114 -20.25 -23.72 30.68
C TYR A 114 -21.66 -23.98 31.20
#